data_AF-A0A5C4PJN1-F1
#
_entry.id   AF-A0A5C4PJN1-F1
#
_cell.length_a   1.000
_cell.length_b   1.000
_cell.length_c   1.000
_cell.angle_alpha   90.00
_cell.angle_beta   90.00
_cell.angle_gamma   90.00
#
_symmetry.space_group_name_H-M   'P 1'
#
loop_
_entity.id
_entity.type
_entity.pdbx_description
1 polymer ?
#
loop_
_entity_poly.entity_id
_entity_poly.type
_entity_poly.pdbx_seq_one_letter_code
_entity_poly.pdbx_strand_id
1 'polypeptide(L)'
;MKIQPLLIITACLLLAACGSSNRTLPFFDLHGKPQQLSFRVAGDGTPLATVSSENKQGDRTFQLQTLSERKILLALNQQDYPLQQPLPHKIERVEFYELGQAGFVDVYQIQATDVCHAFRHHKPLNAEHALTFYQRDPQGQLRMSGLISQFEFSDNALLHINASELIPPVSQPNQFDGDTLLHGSYQKIRSFLAHLICH
;
A
#
# COMPACT_ATOMS: atom_id res chain seq x y z
N MET A 1 32.94 10.35 16.79
CA MET A 1 31.62 11.00 16.71
C MET A 1 31.70 12.16 15.73
N LYS A 2 31.01 12.09 14.61
CA LYS A 2 30.68 13.25 13.77
C LYS A 2 29.26 13.01 13.24
N ILE A 3 28.31 13.72 13.82
CA ILE A 3 26.91 13.74 13.40
C ILE A 3 26.88 14.68 12.18
N GLN A 4 26.68 14.12 10.99
CA GLN A 4 26.31 14.92 9.82
C GLN A 4 24.82 15.26 9.93
N PRO A 5 24.42 16.53 9.78
CA PRO A 5 23.01 16.89 9.79
C PRO A 5 22.36 16.35 8.53
N LEU A 6 21.33 15.52 8.73
CA LEU A 6 20.38 15.08 7.74
C LEU A 6 19.68 16.33 7.16
N LEU A 7 20.25 16.89 6.09
CA LEU A 7 19.63 17.93 5.30
C LEU A 7 18.50 17.29 4.49
N ILE A 8 17.32 17.21 5.13
CA ILE A 8 16.05 16.96 4.45
C ILE A 8 15.78 18.18 3.58
N ILE A 9 16.33 18.20 2.37
CA ILE A 9 15.91 19.13 1.32
C ILE A 9 14.62 18.57 0.71
N THR A 10 13.55 18.65 1.50
CA THR A 10 12.18 18.79 1.04
C THR A 10 12.07 20.14 0.33
N ALA A 11 11.76 20.16 -0.99
CA ALA A 11 10.93 21.20 -1.65
C ALA A 11 11.04 21.32 -3.19
N CYS A 12 11.83 20.53 -3.93
CA CYS A 12 12.01 20.79 -5.38
C CYS A 12 11.34 19.82 -6.37
N LEU A 13 10.51 18.86 -5.93
CA LEU A 13 9.82 17.93 -6.86
C LEU A 13 8.30 18.17 -7.00
N LEU A 14 7.72 19.20 -6.36
CA LEU A 14 6.27 19.46 -6.45
C LEU A 14 5.89 20.73 -7.21
N LEU A 15 6.84 21.54 -7.67
CA LEU A 15 6.56 22.78 -8.42
C LEU A 15 6.72 22.67 -9.95
N ALA A 16 7.03 21.48 -10.47
CA ALA A 16 7.14 21.22 -11.92
C ALA A 16 6.06 20.26 -12.47
N ALA A 17 4.87 20.17 -11.83
CA ALA A 17 3.81 19.26 -12.27
C ALA A 17 2.40 19.88 -12.28
N CYS A 18 2.28 21.19 -12.41
CA CYS A 18 1.03 21.83 -12.82
C CYS A 18 0.87 21.68 -14.35
N GLY A 19 0.35 20.55 -14.85
CA GLY A 19 0.00 20.50 -16.28
C GLY A 19 -0.24 19.16 -16.98
N SER A 20 -0.02 17.98 -16.37
CA SER A 20 -0.37 16.71 -17.05
C SER A 20 -1.60 16.06 -16.43
N SER A 21 -2.61 15.80 -17.27
CA SER A 21 -3.88 15.17 -16.92
C SER A 21 -3.80 13.65 -16.68
N ASN A 22 -2.65 13.04 -16.95
CA ASN A 22 -2.38 11.62 -16.74
C ASN A 22 -1.13 11.47 -15.88
N ARG A 23 -1.31 11.45 -14.56
CA ARG A 23 -0.23 11.07 -13.63
C ARG A 23 -0.23 9.55 -13.53
N THR A 24 0.96 8.96 -13.60
CA THR A 24 1.15 7.54 -13.34
C THR A 24 2.09 7.33 -12.15
N LEU A 25 1.89 6.22 -11.44
CA LEU A 25 2.70 5.84 -10.28
C LEU A 25 3.08 4.35 -10.42
N PRO A 26 4.35 4.01 -10.69
CA PRO A 26 4.78 2.63 -10.69
C PRO A 26 4.86 2.07 -9.26
N PHE A 27 4.59 0.78 -9.12
CA PHE A 27 4.65 0.07 -7.86
C PHE A 27 4.83 -1.44 -8.07
N PHE A 28 5.08 -2.20 -7.00
CA PHE A 28 5.11 -3.65 -7.02
C PHE A 28 3.79 -4.23 -6.50
N ASP A 29 3.28 -5.28 -7.16
CA ASP A 29 2.18 -6.08 -6.62
C ASP A 29 2.63 -7.04 -5.51
N LEU A 30 1.67 -7.79 -4.96
CA LEU A 30 1.88 -8.77 -3.89
C LEU A 30 2.85 -9.92 -4.25
N HIS A 31 3.24 -10.03 -5.52
CA HIS A 31 4.20 -11.01 -6.01
C HIS A 31 5.50 -10.36 -6.50
N GLY A 32 5.70 -9.07 -6.22
CA GLY A 32 6.91 -8.35 -6.60
C GLY A 32 6.98 -7.99 -8.09
N LYS A 33 5.87 -8.09 -8.83
CA LYS A 33 5.86 -7.71 -10.25
C LYS A 33 5.55 -6.23 -10.40
N PRO A 34 6.27 -5.50 -11.27
CA PRO A 34 5.96 -4.10 -11.57
C PRO A 34 4.54 -3.95 -12.12
N GLN A 35 3.83 -2.96 -11.59
CA GLN A 35 2.52 -2.50 -12.02
C GLN A 35 2.49 -0.98 -12.07
N GLN A 36 1.45 -0.43 -12.69
CA GLN A 36 1.28 1.01 -12.81
C GLN A 36 -0.12 1.43 -12.39
N LEU A 37 -0.19 2.45 -11.54
CA LEU A 37 -1.41 3.20 -11.25
C LEU A 37 -1.52 4.37 -12.22
N SER A 38 -2.65 4.51 -12.90
CA SER A 38 -2.98 5.67 -13.73
C SER A 38 -4.16 6.41 -13.13
N PHE A 39 -4.03 7.72 -12.91
CA PHE A 39 -5.08 8.54 -12.29
C PHE A 39 -5.83 9.33 -13.34
N ARG A 40 -7.17 9.34 -13.23
CA ARG A 40 -8.06 10.13 -14.09
C ARG A 40 -9.28 10.61 -13.31
N VAL A 41 -10.06 11.48 -13.93
CA VAL A 41 -11.36 11.92 -13.40
C VAL A 41 -12.44 11.45 -14.38
N ALA A 42 -13.48 10.81 -13.88
CA ALA A 42 -14.63 10.39 -14.67
C ALA A 42 -15.48 11.60 -15.11
N GLY A 43 -16.43 11.37 -16.02
CA GLY A 43 -17.29 12.46 -16.55
C GLY A 43 -18.17 13.14 -15.50
N ASP A 44 -18.41 12.48 -14.38
CA ASP A 44 -19.16 12.97 -13.22
C ASP A 44 -18.28 13.68 -12.17
N GLY A 45 -16.97 13.80 -12.41
CA GLY A 45 -16.01 14.38 -11.48
C GLY A 45 -15.41 13.38 -10.48
N THR A 46 -15.80 12.10 -10.51
CA THR A 46 -15.27 11.08 -9.59
C THR A 46 -13.80 10.80 -9.92
N PRO A 47 -12.86 10.96 -8.96
CA PRO A 47 -11.46 10.58 -9.17
C PRO A 47 -11.32 9.06 -9.18
N LEU A 48 -10.64 8.54 -10.20
CA LEU A 48 -10.40 7.12 -10.44
C LEU A 48 -8.91 6.80 -10.50
N ALA A 49 -8.56 5.61 -10.05
CA ALA A 49 -7.24 5.02 -10.27
C ALA A 49 -7.38 3.68 -10.99
N THR A 50 -6.63 3.49 -12.06
CA THR A 50 -6.58 2.23 -12.80
C THR A 50 -5.25 1.56 -12.55
N VAL A 51 -5.30 0.34 -12.02
CA VAL A 51 -4.15 -0.56 -11.88
C VAL A 51 -4.00 -1.33 -13.18
N SER A 52 -2.88 -1.12 -13.88
CA SER A 52 -2.50 -1.85 -15.09
C SER A 52 -1.27 -2.71 -14.84
N SER A 53 -1.29 -3.92 -15.41
CA SER A 53 -0.15 -4.83 -15.41
C SER A 53 0.50 -4.83 -16.79
N GLU A 54 1.84 -4.85 -16.84
CA GLU A 54 2.59 -4.99 -18.10
C GLU A 54 2.20 -6.28 -18.87
N ASN A 55 1.65 -7.28 -18.17
CA ASN A 55 1.28 -8.58 -18.74
C ASN A 55 -0.16 -8.67 -19.28
N LYS A 56 -0.89 -7.55 -19.42
CA LYS A 56 -2.25 -7.49 -20.04
C LYS A 56 -3.32 -8.38 -19.40
N GLN A 57 -3.18 -8.82 -18.15
CA GLN A 57 -4.34 -9.29 -17.39
C GLN A 57 -5.14 -8.06 -16.97
N GLY A 58 -6.44 -8.08 -17.25
CA GLY A 58 -7.29 -6.90 -17.39
C GLY A 58 -7.11 -5.83 -16.31
N ASP A 59 -7.07 -4.58 -16.77
CA ASP A 59 -6.97 -3.40 -15.92
C ASP A 59 -8.12 -3.36 -14.90
N ARG A 60 -7.78 -3.06 -13.64
CA ARG A 60 -8.76 -2.88 -12.57
C ARG A 60 -8.87 -1.40 -12.23
N THR A 61 -10.07 -0.86 -12.31
CA THR A 61 -10.34 0.53 -11.95
C THR A 61 -11.00 0.59 -10.59
N PHE A 62 -10.52 1.51 -9.77
CA PHE A 62 -10.98 1.78 -8.41
C PHE A 62 -11.37 3.26 -8.29
N GLN A 63 -12.29 3.55 -7.38
CA GLN A 63 -12.49 4.92 -6.91
C GLN A 63 -11.30 5.34 -6.05
N LEU A 64 -10.67 6.47 -6.42
CA LEU A 64 -9.60 7.06 -5.62
C LEU A 64 -10.19 7.91 -4.50
N GLN A 65 -9.99 7.48 -3.26
CA GLN A 65 -10.63 8.09 -2.10
C GLN A 65 -9.62 8.80 -1.21
N THR A 66 -10.09 9.73 -0.37
CA THR A 66 -9.24 10.45 0.58
C THR A 66 -9.71 10.19 2.00
N LEU A 67 -8.80 9.75 2.86
CA LEU A 67 -9.03 9.43 4.26
C LEU A 67 -7.94 10.08 5.10
N SER A 68 -8.28 11.15 5.83
CA SER A 68 -7.32 11.92 6.65
C SER A 68 -6.05 12.26 5.85
N GLU A 69 -6.23 12.89 4.68
CA GLU A 69 -5.18 13.26 3.72
C GLU A 69 -4.51 12.10 2.96
N ARG A 70 -4.73 10.86 3.37
CA ARG A 70 -4.21 9.67 2.69
C ARG A 70 -5.07 9.34 1.49
N LYS A 71 -4.43 8.99 0.38
CA LYS A 71 -5.12 8.50 -0.82
C LYS A 71 -5.22 6.99 -0.72
N ILE A 72 -6.42 6.46 -0.89
CA ILE A 72 -6.65 5.02 -0.75
C ILE A 72 -7.47 4.46 -1.91
N LEU A 73 -7.26 3.18 -2.19
CA LEU A 73 -8.13 2.33 -2.99
C LEU A 73 -8.57 1.16 -2.12
N LEU A 74 -9.82 0.77 -2.25
CA LEU A 74 -10.40 -0.29 -1.44
C LEU A 74 -11.26 -1.19 -2.32
N ALA A 75 -11.04 -2.49 -2.24
CA ALA A 75 -12.00 -3.46 -2.67
C ALA A 75 -12.38 -4.41 -1.53
N LEU A 76 -13.67 -4.66 -1.41
CA LEU A 76 -14.23 -5.64 -0.50
C LEU A 76 -14.86 -6.75 -1.34
N ASN A 77 -14.58 -8.01 -1.00
CA ASN A 77 -15.09 -9.17 -1.74
C ASN A 77 -14.85 -9.06 -3.26
N GLN A 78 -13.66 -8.57 -3.64
CA GLN A 78 -13.19 -8.36 -5.02
C GLN A 78 -13.91 -7.24 -5.81
N GLN A 79 -14.74 -6.43 -5.15
CA GLN A 79 -15.45 -5.30 -5.75
C GLN A 79 -14.91 -3.98 -5.21
N ASP A 80 -14.67 -3.01 -6.10
CA ASP A 80 -14.33 -1.64 -5.72
C ASP A 80 -15.38 -1.09 -4.74
N TYR A 81 -14.91 -0.43 -3.68
CA TYR A 81 -15.75 -0.10 -2.54
C TYR A 81 -15.57 1.35 -2.05
N PRO A 82 -16.60 2.20 -2.21
CA PRO A 82 -16.61 3.57 -1.68
C PRO A 82 -16.79 3.58 -0.15
N LEU A 83 -15.88 4.18 0.59
CA LEU A 83 -15.89 4.33 2.05
C LEU A 83 -17.14 5.03 2.59
N GLN A 84 -17.85 5.82 1.78
CA GLN A 84 -19.08 6.50 2.19
C GLN A 84 -20.29 5.56 2.21
N GLN A 85 -20.17 4.35 1.65
CA GLN A 85 -21.26 3.38 1.63
C GLN A 85 -21.30 2.55 2.92
N PRO A 86 -22.48 2.04 3.32
CA PRO A 86 -22.61 1.10 4.43
C PRO A 86 -21.90 -0.21 4.13
N LEU A 87 -20.98 -0.62 5.00
CA LEU A 87 -20.17 -1.82 4.84
C LEU A 87 -21.02 -3.08 4.65
N PRO A 88 -20.64 -3.98 3.72
CA PRO A 88 -21.35 -5.23 3.55
C PRO A 88 -21.18 -6.13 4.77
N HIS A 89 -22.23 -6.88 5.09
CA HIS A 89 -22.09 -7.99 6.02
C HIS A 89 -21.17 -9.07 5.42
N LYS A 90 -20.39 -9.74 6.27
CA LYS A 90 -19.52 -10.86 5.88
C LYS A 90 -18.49 -10.47 4.81
N ILE A 91 -17.46 -9.75 5.24
CA ILE A 91 -16.32 -9.40 4.40
C ILE A 91 -15.37 -10.59 4.36
N GLU A 92 -15.31 -11.31 3.25
CA GLU A 92 -14.45 -12.48 3.07
C GLU A 92 -13.06 -12.10 2.54
N ARG A 93 -12.96 -10.97 1.82
CA ARG A 93 -11.70 -10.45 1.30
C ARG A 93 -11.62 -8.94 1.43
N VAL A 94 -10.50 -8.45 1.96
CA VAL A 94 -10.12 -7.04 1.94
C VAL A 94 -8.92 -6.90 1.03
N GLU A 95 -8.99 -5.97 0.10
CA GLU A 95 -7.85 -5.52 -0.71
C GLU A 95 -7.73 -4.00 -0.55
N PHE A 96 -6.59 -3.55 -0.05
CA PHE A 96 -6.39 -2.17 0.36
C PHE A 96 -5.06 -1.64 -0.21
N TYR A 97 -5.13 -0.47 -0.83
CA TYR A 97 -3.96 0.27 -1.30
C TYR A 97 -3.92 1.60 -0.56
N GLU A 98 -2.81 1.91 0.11
CA GLU A 98 -2.51 3.24 0.60
C GLU A 98 -1.43 3.89 -0.26
N LEU A 99 -1.73 5.07 -0.78
CA LEU A 99 -0.80 5.86 -1.58
C LEU A 99 -0.25 6.98 -0.69
N GLY A 100 0.99 6.81 -0.27
CA GLY A 100 1.69 7.73 0.61
C GLY A 100 2.24 8.96 -0.12
N GLN A 101 2.51 10.01 0.64
CA GLN A 101 3.25 11.18 0.16
C GLN A 101 4.66 10.73 -0.28
N ALA A 102 5.23 11.37 -1.32
CA ALA A 102 6.50 10.98 -1.95
C ALA A 102 6.50 9.68 -2.79
N GLY A 103 5.32 9.17 -3.17
CA GLY A 103 5.19 8.09 -4.16
C GLY A 103 5.23 6.67 -3.58
N PHE A 104 5.09 6.53 -2.26
CA PHE A 104 4.97 5.22 -1.62
C PHE A 104 3.62 4.59 -1.98
N VAL A 105 3.62 3.28 -2.19
CA VAL A 105 2.38 2.50 -2.40
C VAL A 105 2.45 1.28 -1.50
N ASP A 106 1.44 1.12 -0.67
CA ASP A 106 1.38 0.08 0.34
C ASP A 106 0.12 -0.75 0.11
N VAL A 107 0.30 -2.03 -0.24
CA VAL A 107 -0.75 -2.90 -0.75
C VAL A 107 -0.95 -4.06 0.21
N TYR A 108 -2.20 -4.34 0.55
CA TYR A 108 -2.60 -5.41 1.44
C TYR A 108 -3.70 -6.25 0.81
N GLN A 109 -3.63 -7.55 1.04
CA GLN A 109 -4.74 -8.46 0.82
C GLN A 109 -4.91 -9.40 2.01
N ILE A 110 -6.14 -9.47 2.51
CA ILE A 110 -6.53 -10.33 3.62
C ILE A 110 -7.71 -11.16 3.17
N GLN A 111 -7.70 -12.46 3.50
CA GLN A 111 -8.80 -13.36 3.22
C GLN A 111 -9.17 -14.15 4.48
N ALA A 112 -10.47 -14.23 4.77
CA ALA A 112 -11.04 -15.01 5.87
C ALA A 112 -12.49 -15.41 5.56
N THR A 113 -13.11 -16.27 6.37
CA THR A 113 -14.56 -16.55 6.26
C THR A 113 -15.41 -15.31 6.58
N ASP A 114 -14.92 -14.49 7.51
CA ASP A 114 -15.42 -13.16 7.82
C ASP A 114 -14.29 -12.41 8.55
N VAL A 115 -13.69 -11.43 7.86
CA VAL A 115 -12.55 -10.64 8.33
C VAL A 115 -12.91 -9.90 9.62
N CYS A 116 -14.11 -9.31 9.70
CA CYS A 116 -14.48 -8.52 10.88
C CYS A 116 -14.85 -9.38 12.07
N HIS A 117 -15.52 -10.51 11.85
CA HIS A 117 -15.72 -11.49 12.92
C HIS A 117 -14.36 -12.01 13.44
N ALA A 118 -13.44 -12.39 12.55
CA ALA A 118 -12.11 -12.85 12.97
C ALA A 118 -11.36 -11.77 13.74
N PHE A 119 -11.31 -10.53 13.22
CA PHE A 119 -10.61 -9.40 13.83
C PHE A 119 -11.16 -9.05 15.22
N ARG A 120 -12.49 -8.88 15.36
CA ARG A 120 -13.15 -8.54 16.64
C ARG A 120 -13.03 -9.64 17.70
N HIS A 121 -12.91 -10.89 17.28
CA HIS A 121 -12.69 -12.03 18.17
C HIS A 121 -11.20 -12.36 18.36
N HIS A 122 -10.28 -11.45 17.98
CA HIS A 122 -8.83 -11.60 18.11
C HIS A 122 -8.29 -12.88 17.49
N LYS A 123 -8.99 -13.40 16.47
CA LYS A 123 -8.50 -14.54 15.70
C LYS A 123 -7.40 -14.07 14.75
N PRO A 124 -6.37 -14.89 14.52
CA PRO A 124 -5.32 -14.53 13.58
C PRO A 124 -5.87 -14.28 12.17
N LEU A 125 -5.35 -13.24 11.53
CA LEU A 125 -5.54 -12.91 10.12
C LEU A 125 -4.20 -13.00 9.40
N ASN A 126 -4.22 -13.53 8.18
CA ASN A 126 -3.06 -13.52 7.30
C ASN A 126 -3.19 -12.37 6.31
N ALA A 127 -2.13 -11.57 6.19
CA ALA A 127 -1.99 -10.52 5.18
C ALA A 127 -0.89 -10.90 4.19
N GLU A 128 -1.23 -10.86 2.90
CA GLU A 128 -0.25 -10.67 1.83
C GLU A 128 -0.01 -9.16 1.67
N HIS A 129 1.24 -8.76 1.55
CA HIS A 129 1.64 -7.36 1.61
C HIS A 129 2.74 -7.02 0.60
N ALA A 130 2.64 -5.84 0.00
CA ALA A 130 3.69 -5.25 -0.82
C ALA A 130 3.82 -3.76 -0.52
N LEU A 131 4.99 -3.35 -0.02
CA LEU A 131 5.33 -1.94 0.17
C LEU A 131 6.31 -1.52 -0.92
N THR A 132 5.92 -0.58 -1.76
CA THR A 132 6.79 0.11 -2.72
C THR A 132 7.28 1.43 -2.14
N PHE A 133 8.57 1.66 -2.24
CA PHE A 133 9.23 2.90 -1.83
C PHE A 133 10.34 3.28 -2.82
N TYR A 134 10.82 4.51 -2.73
CA TYR A 134 11.85 5.03 -3.63
C TYR A 134 13.06 5.51 -2.84
N GLN A 135 14.25 5.09 -3.25
CA GLN A 135 15.52 5.47 -2.65
C GLN A 135 16.45 6.07 -3.70
N ARG A 136 17.32 6.98 -3.31
CA ARG A 136 18.40 7.45 -4.20
C ARG A 136 19.59 6.53 -4.06
N ASP A 137 20.14 6.08 -5.18
CA ASP A 137 21.40 5.35 -5.20
C ASP A 137 22.59 6.30 -4.91
N PRO A 138 23.81 5.78 -4.71
CA PRO A 138 25.00 6.61 -4.45
C PRO A 138 25.31 7.61 -5.57
N GLN A 139 24.80 7.40 -6.78
CA GLN A 139 24.90 8.30 -7.93
C GLN A 139 23.77 9.36 -7.94
N GLY A 140 22.87 9.32 -6.96
CA GLY A 140 21.75 10.25 -6.80
C GLY A 140 20.52 9.92 -7.65
N GLN A 141 20.53 8.80 -8.39
CA GLN A 141 19.41 8.35 -9.21
C GLN A 141 18.34 7.70 -8.33
N LEU A 142 17.07 8.06 -8.57
CA LEU A 142 15.95 7.47 -7.87
C LEU A 142 15.70 6.05 -8.38
N ARG A 143 15.64 5.08 -7.48
CA ARG A 143 15.33 3.68 -7.76
C ARG A 143 14.09 3.26 -6.98
N MET A 144 13.23 2.49 -7.66
CA MET A 144 12.09 1.84 -7.04
C MET A 144 12.56 0.61 -6.28
N SER A 145 12.06 0.43 -5.07
CA SER A 145 12.32 -0.73 -4.23
C SER A 145 11.02 -1.22 -3.57
N GLY A 146 10.99 -2.49 -3.22
CA GLY A 146 9.81 -3.19 -2.72
C GLY A 146 10.15 -4.03 -1.50
N LEU A 147 9.22 -4.13 -0.56
CA LEU A 147 9.22 -5.14 0.50
C LEU A 147 7.97 -6.00 0.32
N ILE A 148 8.14 -7.24 -0.13
CA ILE A 148 7.05 -8.21 -0.30
C ILE A 148 7.03 -9.09 0.93
N SER A 149 5.89 -9.20 1.60
CA SER A 149 5.78 -9.92 2.86
C SER A 149 4.47 -10.70 2.96
N GLN A 150 4.51 -11.75 3.76
CA GLN A 150 3.33 -12.45 4.26
C GLN A 150 3.45 -12.51 5.78
N PHE A 151 2.42 -12.06 6.49
CA PHE A 151 2.44 -12.06 7.95
C PHE A 151 1.08 -12.36 8.56
N GLU A 152 1.12 -12.98 9.73
CA GLU A 152 -0.03 -13.26 10.57
C GLU A 152 -0.12 -12.19 11.67
N PHE A 153 -1.31 -11.64 11.88
CA PHE A 153 -1.54 -10.59 12.88
C PHE A 153 -2.94 -10.70 13.51
N SER A 154 -3.11 -10.03 14.64
CA SER A 154 -4.37 -9.81 15.34
C SER A 154 -4.54 -8.32 15.64
N ASP A 155 -5.65 -7.93 16.28
CA ASP A 155 -5.88 -6.54 16.69
C ASP A 155 -4.84 -6.01 17.71
N ASN A 156 -4.07 -6.88 18.36
CA ASN A 156 -3.10 -6.46 19.39
C ASN A 156 -1.64 -6.78 19.05
N ALA A 157 -1.35 -7.66 18.10
CA ALA A 157 0.01 -8.06 17.81
C ALA A 157 0.25 -8.46 16.35
N LEU A 158 1.47 -8.22 15.89
CA LEU A 158 2.05 -8.97 14.78
C LEU A 158 2.52 -10.31 15.36
N LEU A 159 1.93 -11.42 14.90
CA LEU A 159 2.10 -12.74 15.49
C LEU A 159 3.28 -13.48 14.85
N HIS A 160 3.31 -13.51 13.51
CA HIS A 160 4.35 -14.21 12.77
C HIS A 160 4.62 -13.57 11.41
N ILE A 161 5.86 -13.62 10.95
CA ILE A 161 6.27 -13.19 9.61
C ILE A 161 6.59 -14.48 8.83
N ASN A 162 5.66 -14.88 7.95
CA ASN A 162 5.78 -16.10 7.15
C ASN A 162 6.85 -15.96 6.06
N ALA A 163 6.90 -14.80 5.41
CA ALA A 163 7.83 -14.49 4.35
C ALA A 163 8.11 -12.98 4.30
N SER A 164 9.32 -12.60 3.96
CA SER A 164 9.68 -11.20 3.71
C SER A 164 10.88 -11.11 2.76
N GLU A 165 10.74 -10.38 1.66
CA GLU A 165 11.75 -10.24 0.62
C GLU A 165 11.85 -8.79 0.12
N LEU A 166 13.08 -8.34 -0.11
CA LEU A 166 13.39 -7.04 -0.71
C LEU A 166 13.57 -7.15 -2.21
N ILE A 167 13.02 -6.20 -2.96
CA ILE A 167 13.11 -6.14 -4.41
C ILE A 167 13.67 -4.77 -4.83
N PRO A 168 14.78 -4.70 -5.61
CA PRO A 168 15.68 -5.81 -5.87
C PRO A 168 16.37 -6.28 -4.56
N PRO A 169 16.83 -7.53 -4.51
CA PRO A 169 17.53 -8.04 -3.33
C PRO A 169 18.78 -7.21 -3.05
N VAL A 170 18.95 -6.79 -1.80
CA VAL A 170 20.15 -6.07 -1.36
C VAL A 170 21.32 -7.03 -1.22
N SER A 171 22.47 -6.66 -1.80
CA SER A 171 23.70 -7.47 -1.73
C SER A 171 24.30 -7.54 -0.32
N GLN A 172 23.89 -6.63 0.58
CA GLN A 172 24.32 -6.61 1.98
C GLN A 172 23.09 -6.39 2.89
N PRO A 173 22.64 -7.41 3.66
CA PRO A 173 21.40 -7.34 4.44
C PRO A 173 21.41 -6.29 5.56
N ASN A 174 22.58 -5.84 6.03
CA ASN A 174 22.69 -4.94 7.18
C ASN A 174 22.36 -3.46 6.90
N GLN A 175 21.95 -3.11 5.68
CA GLN A 175 21.66 -1.71 5.30
C GLN A 175 20.16 -1.37 5.30
N PHE A 176 19.28 -2.35 5.45
CA PHE A 176 17.84 -2.14 5.35
C PHE A 176 17.10 -2.77 6.53
N ASP A 177 16.41 -1.95 7.30
CA ASP A 177 15.58 -2.40 8.42
C ASP A 177 14.15 -2.72 7.91
N GLY A 178 14.00 -3.91 7.34
CA GLY A 178 12.71 -4.40 6.85
C GLY A 178 11.69 -4.63 7.96
N ASP A 179 12.15 -4.92 9.18
CA ASP A 179 11.29 -5.18 10.34
C ASP A 179 10.57 -3.90 10.77
N THR A 180 11.27 -2.76 10.80
CA THR A 180 10.65 -1.46 11.10
C THR A 180 9.56 -1.09 10.09
N LEU A 181 9.82 -1.31 8.79
CA LEU A 181 8.82 -1.04 7.75
C LEU A 181 7.61 -1.97 7.88
N LEU A 182 7.87 -3.26 8.09
CA LEU A 182 6.80 -4.24 8.26
C LEU A 182 5.96 -3.96 9.51
N HIS A 183 6.58 -3.51 10.60
CA HIS A 183 5.86 -3.11 11.80
C HIS A 183 4.97 -1.88 11.54
N GLY A 184 5.46 -0.91 10.79
CA GLY A 184 4.66 0.24 10.33
C GLY A 184 3.47 -0.20 9.47
N SER A 185 3.68 -1.13 8.54
CA SER A 185 2.63 -1.71 7.71
C SER A 185 1.58 -2.46 8.55
N TYR A 186 2.00 -3.28 9.51
CA TYR A 186 1.11 -3.93 10.47
C TYR A 186 0.23 -2.92 11.22
N GLN A 187 0.83 -1.87 11.80
CA GLN A 187 0.08 -0.86 12.55
C GLN A 187 -0.96 -0.18 11.68
N LYS A 188 -0.64 0.08 10.40
CA LYS A 188 -1.54 0.69 9.43
C LYS A 188 -2.73 -0.20 9.13
N ILE A 189 -2.52 -1.45 8.73
CA ILE A 189 -3.62 -2.35 8.39
C ILE A 189 -4.50 -2.65 9.60
N ARG A 190 -3.90 -2.83 10.77
CA ARG A 190 -4.63 -2.97 12.04
C ARG A 190 -5.52 -1.76 12.33
N SER A 191 -4.96 -0.56 12.25
CA SER A 191 -5.71 0.68 12.45
C SER A 191 -6.83 0.85 11.44
N PHE A 192 -6.62 0.45 10.19
CA PHE A 192 -7.63 0.51 9.14
C PHE A 192 -8.80 -0.44 9.44
N LEU A 193 -8.51 -1.69 9.81
CA LEU A 193 -9.55 -2.65 10.20
C LEU A 193 -10.31 -2.18 11.44
N ALA A 194 -9.61 -1.75 12.49
CA ALA A 194 -10.22 -1.37 13.77
C ALA A 194 -11.15 -0.15 13.66
N HIS A 195 -10.79 0.84 12.85
CA HIS A 195 -11.49 2.13 12.85
C HIS A 195 -12.37 2.37 11.64
N LEU A 196 -12.23 1.58 10.57
CA LEU A 196 -12.98 1.83 9.34
C LEU A 196 -13.76 0.64 8.85
N ILE A 197 -13.20 -0.57 8.84
CA ILE A 197 -13.87 -1.74 8.24
C ILE A 197 -14.65 -2.55 9.27
N CYS A 198 -14.15 -2.65 10.50
CA CYS A 198 -14.71 -3.53 11.51
C CYS A 198 -15.14 -2.79 12.79
N HIS A 199 -15.41 -1.48 12.68
CA HIS A 199 -15.97 -0.69 13.78
C HIS A 199 -17.44 -1.02 14.05
#